data_AF-A0A090VSA1-F1
#
_entry.id   AF-A0A090VSA1-F1
#
_cell.length_a   1.000
_cell.length_b   1.000
_cell.length_c   1.000
_cell.angle_alpha   90.00
_cell.angle_beta   90.00
_cell.angle_gamma   90.00
#
_symmetry.space_group_name_H-M   'P 1'
#
loop_
_entity.id
_entity.type
_entity.pdbx_description
1 polymer ?
#
loop_
_entity_poly.entity_id
_entity_poly.type
_entity_poly.pdbx_seq_one_letter_code
_entity_poly.pdbx_strand_id
1 'polypeptide(L)'
;MLITFLLTVIAWVFFRAETITHAFSYLQGMFSNTLFSMPLIRPTDIIMLVVAFIILEWIGRREQYAIEVLFQRKPRVVKWSFYMVLIAFILVFSNETPKEFIYFQF
;
A
#
# COMPACT_ATOMS: atom_id res chain seq x y z
N MET A 1 27.98 5.57 4.60
CA MET A 1 26.60 5.20 4.94
C MET A 1 25.76 4.86 3.71
N LEU A 2 25.68 5.73 2.69
CA LEU A 2 24.91 5.43 1.47
C LEU A 2 25.45 4.22 0.69
N ILE A 3 26.77 4.15 0.47
CA ILE A 3 27.41 3.04 -0.26
C ILE A 3 27.17 1.70 0.46
N THR A 4 27.40 1.67 1.77
CA THR A 4 27.15 0.48 2.59
C THR A 4 25.68 0.08 2.57
N PHE A 5 24.76 1.04 2.64
CA PHE A 5 23.32 0.79 2.52
C PHE A 5 22.96 0.17 1.17
N LEU A 6 23.43 0.75 0.06
CA LEU A 6 23.18 0.22 -1.29
C LEU A 6 23.73 -1.20 -1.45
N LEU A 7 24.96 -1.45 -0.98
CA LEU A 7 25.56 -2.79 -1.00
C LEU A 7 24.73 -3.79 -0.19
N THR A 8 24.25 -3.41 1.00
CA THR A 8 23.41 -4.28 1.83
C THR A 8 22.09 -4.61 1.15
N VAL A 9 21.40 -3.62 0.56
CA VAL A 9 20.11 -3.84 -0.12
C VAL A 9 20.28 -4.70 -1.37
N ILE A 10 21.34 -4.50 -2.15
CA ILE A 10 21.64 -5.34 -3.32
C ILE A 10 21.99 -6.76 -2.87
N ALA A 11 22.77 -6.94 -1.80
CA ALA A 11 23.11 -8.26 -1.28
C ALA A 11 21.86 -9.04 -0.81
N TRP A 12 20.90 -8.38 -0.18
CA TRP A 12 19.64 -9.00 0.25
C TRP A 12 18.81 -9.60 -0.90
N VAL A 13 18.94 -9.11 -2.13
CA VAL A 13 18.29 -9.71 -3.30
C VAL A 13 18.76 -11.15 -3.52
N PHE A 14 20.05 -11.41 -3.36
CA PHE A 14 20.63 -12.75 -3.54
C PHE A 14 20.23 -13.72 -2.42
N PHE A 15 20.01 -13.22 -1.20
CA PHE A 15 19.54 -14.05 -0.08
C PHE A 15 18.07 -14.44 -0.18
N ARG A 16 17.26 -13.69 -0.94
CA ARG A 16 15.82 -13.93 -1.08
C ARG A 16 15.43 -14.61 -2.40
N ALA A 17 16.25 -14.51 -3.43
CA ALA A 17 15.98 -15.14 -4.71
C ALA A 17 16.15 -16.67 -4.65
N GLU A 18 15.29 -17.39 -5.36
CA GLU A 18 15.35 -18.87 -5.43
C GLU A 18 16.63 -19.38 -6.10
N THR A 19 17.19 -18.61 -7.05
CA THR A 19 18.44 -18.94 -7.76
C THR A 19 19.25 -17.68 -8.05
N ILE A 20 20.55 -17.87 -8.34
CA ILE A 20 21.44 -16.79 -8.77
C ILE A 20 20.92 -16.13 -10.06
N THR A 21 20.43 -16.93 -11.01
CA THR A 21 19.83 -16.44 -12.25
C THR A 21 18.61 -15.56 -11.96
N HIS A 22 17.75 -15.99 -11.02
CA HIS A 22 16.60 -15.20 -10.59
C HIS A 22 17.04 -13.86 -9.98
N ALA A 23 18.06 -13.84 -9.11
CA ALA A 23 18.60 -12.61 -8.53
C ALA A 23 19.09 -11.60 -9.58
N PHE A 24 19.87 -12.06 -10.57
CA PHE A 24 20.33 -11.20 -11.66
C PHE A 24 19.18 -10.70 -12.54
N SER A 25 18.21 -11.56 -12.86
CA SER A 25 17.03 -11.16 -13.65
C SER A 25 16.21 -10.08 -12.93
N TYR A 26 16.09 -10.19 -11.60
CA TYR A 26 15.40 -9.20 -10.76
C TYR A 26 16.13 -7.85 -10.78
N LEU A 27 17.45 -7.85 -10.61
CA LEU A 27 18.27 -6.62 -10.68
C LEU A 27 18.21 -5.95 -12.05
N GLN A 28 18.26 -6.73 -13.14
CA GLN A 28 18.09 -6.20 -14.50
C GLN A 28 16.69 -5.61 -14.70
N GLY A 29 15.66 -6.24 -14.16
CA GLY A 29 14.28 -5.75 -14.18
C GLY A 29 14.09 -4.38 -13.54
N MET A 30 14.91 -4.02 -12.55
CA MET A 30 14.89 -2.68 -11.92
C MET A 30 15.24 -1.54 -12.88
N PHE A 31 15.88 -1.83 -14.00
CA PHE A 31 16.25 -0.86 -15.04
C PHE A 31 15.47 -1.06 -16.33
N SER A 32 14.37 -1.83 -16.28
CA SER A 32 13.55 -2.10 -17.46
C SER A 32 12.76 -0.86 -17.89
N ASN A 33 12.70 -0.62 -19.21
CA ASN A 33 11.84 0.40 -19.82
C ASN A 33 10.35 0.18 -19.51
N THR A 34 9.96 -1.04 -19.11
CA THR A 34 8.59 -1.34 -18.70
C THR A 34 8.14 -0.56 -17.47
N LEU A 35 9.07 -0.05 -16.64
CA LEU A 35 8.75 0.80 -15.48
C LEU A 35 8.09 2.12 -15.88
N PHE A 36 8.37 2.61 -17.08
CA PHE A 36 7.76 3.82 -17.63
C PHE A 36 6.64 3.50 -18.64
N SER A 37 6.41 2.22 -18.91
CA SER A 37 5.31 1.77 -19.76
C SER A 37 4.02 1.70 -18.95
N MET A 38 2.89 1.93 -19.62
CA MET A 38 1.60 1.86 -18.94
C MET A 38 1.28 0.40 -18.59
N PRO A 39 0.99 0.08 -17.32
CA PRO A 39 0.74 -1.30 -16.92
C PRO A 39 -0.53 -1.83 -17.59
N LEU A 40 -0.48 -3.11 -17.97
CA LEU A 40 -1.60 -3.84 -18.57
C LEU A 40 -2.76 -3.99 -17.57
N ILE A 41 -2.44 -4.26 -16.30
CA ILE A 41 -3.40 -4.35 -15.21
C ILE A 41 -3.43 -3.01 -14.49
N ARG A 42 -4.62 -2.41 -14.40
CA ARG A 42 -4.84 -1.13 -13.74
C ARG A 42 -5.89 -1.28 -12.65
N PRO A 43 -5.47 -1.50 -11.40
CA PRO A 43 -6.39 -1.54 -10.27
C PRO A 43 -6.79 -0.10 -9.90
N THR A 44 -7.57 0.54 -10.76
CA THR A 44 -7.94 1.96 -10.65
C THR A 44 -8.70 2.25 -9.36
N ASP A 45 -9.52 1.31 -8.91
CA ASP A 45 -10.22 1.29 -7.63
C ASP A 45 -9.24 1.37 -6.44
N ILE A 46 -8.23 0.49 -6.42
CA ILE A 46 -7.21 0.47 -5.36
C ILE A 46 -6.37 1.76 -5.39
N ILE A 47 -5.94 2.19 -6.58
CA ILE A 47 -5.15 3.42 -6.74
C ILE A 47 -5.94 4.63 -6.22
N MET A 48 -7.23 4.73 -6.56
CA MET A 48 -8.08 5.81 -6.08
C MET A 48 -8.22 5.79 -4.56
N LEU A 49 -8.44 4.62 -3.96
CA LEU A 49 -8.50 4.45 -2.51
C LEU A 49 -7.19 4.87 -1.84
N VAL A 50 -6.04 4.42 -2.34
CA VAL A 50 -4.72 4.77 -1.81
C VAL A 50 -4.48 6.27 -1.86
N VAL A 51 -4.77 6.92 -2.99
CA VAL A 51 -4.65 8.38 -3.12
C VAL A 51 -5.56 9.10 -2.13
N ALA A 52 -6.81 8.64 -1.97
CA ALA A 52 -7.73 9.20 -0.99
C ALA A 52 -7.20 9.05 0.45
N PHE A 53 -6.67 7.88 0.81
CA PHE A 53 -6.06 7.64 2.12
C PHE A 53 -4.84 8.51 2.37
N ILE A 54 -3.94 8.67 1.38
CA ILE A 54 -2.76 9.54 1.51
C ILE A 54 -3.19 10.99 1.75
N ILE A 55 -4.20 11.48 1.03
CA ILE A 55 -4.72 12.84 1.21
C ILE A 55 -5.28 13.01 2.64
N LEU A 56 -6.09 12.05 3.10
CA LEU A 56 -6.66 12.08 4.45
C LEU A 56 -5.57 12.06 5.53
N GLU A 57 -4.58 11.17 5.40
CA GLU A 57 -3.44 11.07 6.31
C GLU A 57 -2.65 12.37 6.33
N TRP A 58 -2.43 12.99 5.16
CA TRP A 58 -1.68 14.23 5.06
C TRP A 58 -2.40 15.41 5.72
N ILE A 59 -3.73 15.47 5.61
CA ILE A 59 -4.57 16.47 6.29
C ILE A 59 -4.50 16.27 7.81
N GLY A 60 -4.59 15.03 8.27
CA GLY A 60 -4.60 14.68 9.69
C GLY A 60 -3.23 14.46 10.34
N ARG A 61 -2.12 14.69 9.63
CA ARG A 61 -0.74 14.35 10.03
C ARG A 61 -0.25 14.88 11.39
N ARG A 62 -0.98 15.82 11.99
CA ARG A 62 -0.65 16.43 13.29
C ARG A 62 -1.48 15.87 14.45
N GLU A 63 -2.57 15.19 14.14
CA GLU A 63 -3.48 14.60 15.11
C GLU A 63 -3.12 13.13 15.34
N GLN A 64 -3.74 12.50 16.35
CA GLN A 64 -3.50 11.08 16.61
C GLN A 64 -4.13 10.18 15.54
N TYR A 65 -5.21 10.65 14.90
CA TYR A 65 -5.89 9.92 13.84
C TYR A 65 -6.16 10.81 12.63
N ALA A 66 -5.95 10.29 11.41
CA ALA A 66 -6.15 11.02 10.16
C ALA A 66 -7.54 11.68 10.03
N ILE A 67 -8.58 10.98 10.51
CA ILE A 67 -9.99 11.36 10.37
C ILE A 67 -10.41 12.32 11.51
N GLU A 68 -9.58 12.52 12.52
CA GLU A 68 -9.89 13.35 13.69
C GLU A 68 -10.22 14.79 13.28
N VAL A 69 -9.42 15.37 12.37
CA VAL A 69 -9.59 16.72 11.84
C VAL A 69 -10.94 16.89 11.12
N LEU A 70 -11.44 15.85 10.44
CA LEU A 70 -12.68 15.92 9.66
C LEU A 70 -13.92 16.10 10.54
N PHE A 71 -13.84 15.70 11.81
CA PHE A 71 -14.99 15.66 12.72
C PHE A 71 -14.94 16.72 13.81
N GLN A 72 -13.90 17.54 13.85
CA GLN A 72 -13.85 18.69 14.75
C GLN A 72 -15.00 19.64 14.40
N ARG A 73 -15.88 19.92 15.38
CA ARG A 73 -17.06 20.82 15.26
C ARG A 73 -18.14 20.41 14.25
N LYS A 74 -18.16 19.16 13.76
CA LYS A 74 -19.24 18.66 12.87
C LYS A 74 -20.43 18.09 13.66
N PRO A 75 -21.67 18.22 13.16
CA PRO A 75 -22.85 17.65 13.81
C PRO A 75 -22.79 16.12 13.82
N ARG A 76 -23.45 15.50 14.82
CA ARG A 76 -23.44 14.05 15.01
C ARG A 76 -23.84 13.28 13.76
N VAL A 77 -24.83 13.77 13.01
CA VAL A 77 -25.33 13.13 11.78
C VAL A 77 -24.22 12.96 10.74
N VAL A 78 -23.37 13.98 10.55
CA VAL A 78 -22.26 13.92 9.59
C VAL A 78 -21.23 12.86 9.99
N LYS A 79 -20.91 12.76 11.29
CA LYS A 79 -19.98 11.73 11.79
C LYS A 79 -20.50 10.32 11.52
N TRP A 80 -21.76 10.06 11.88
CA TRP A 80 -22.40 8.76 11.65
C TRP A 80 -22.53 8.42 10.17
N SER A 81 -22.86 9.41 9.33
CA SER A 81 -22.92 9.19 7.88
C SER A 81 -21.57 8.76 7.29
N PHE A 82 -20.48 9.38 7.75
CA PHE A 82 -19.14 9.00 7.31
C PHE A 82 -18.77 7.60 7.78
N TYR A 83 -19.06 7.24 9.03
CA TYR A 83 -18.79 5.88 9.53
C TYR A 83 -19.59 4.82 8.79
N MET A 84 -20.86 5.09 8.45
CA MET A 84 -21.67 4.18 7.62
C MET A 84 -21.02 3.97 6.24
N VAL A 85 -20.55 5.05 5.60
CA VAL A 85 -19.85 4.97 4.30
C VAL A 85 -18.55 4.18 4.42
N LEU A 86 -17.77 4.41 5.48
CA LEU A 86 -16.52 3.68 5.73
C LEU A 86 -16.77 2.18 5.93
N ILE A 87 -17.80 1.82 6.70
CA ILE A 87 -18.21 0.42 6.89
C ILE A 87 -18.65 -0.19 5.55
N ALA A 88 -19.44 0.52 4.76
CA ALA A 88 -19.84 0.04 3.43
C ALA A 88 -18.63 -0.20 2.52
N PHE A 89 -17.64 0.70 2.52
CA PHE A 89 -16.38 0.49 1.80
C PHE A 89 -15.65 -0.77 2.27
N ILE A 90 -15.51 -0.96 3.57
CA ILE A 90 -14.86 -2.16 4.12
C ILE A 90 -15.57 -3.43 3.65
N LEU A 91 -16.90 -3.46 3.66
CA LEU A 91 -17.68 -4.63 3.23
C LEU A 91 -17.57 -4.88 1.72
N VAL A 92 -17.66 -3.83 0.89
CA VAL A 92 -17.56 -3.94 -0.57
C VAL A 92 -16.18 -4.41 -1.02
N PHE A 93 -15.13 -3.96 -0.34
CA PHE A 93 -13.74 -4.33 -0.64
C PHE A 93 -13.22 -5.49 0.22
N SER A 94 -14.07 -6.11 1.05
CA SER A 94 -13.69 -7.30 1.81
C SER A 94 -13.58 -8.49 0.85
N ASN A 95 -12.45 -9.20 0.89
CA ASN A 95 -12.32 -10.45 0.16
C ASN A 95 -13.11 -11.57 0.88
N GLU A 96 -13.82 -12.41 0.12
CA GLU A 96 -14.55 -13.55 0.68
C GLU A 96 -13.64 -14.73 1.06
N THR A 97 -12.42 -14.76 0.54
CA THR A 97 -11.43 -15.79 0.88
C THR A 97 -10.80 -15.47 2.23
N PRO A 98 -10.86 -16.36 3.23
CA PRO A 98 -10.08 -16.20 4.45
C PRO A 98 -8.60 -16.15 4.05
N LYS A 99 -7.97 -14.97 4.20
CA LYS A 99 -6.52 -14.88 4.08
C LYS A 99 -5.94 -15.58 5.29
N GLU A 100 -5.38 -16.78 5.09
CA GLU A 100 -4.56 -17.41 6.10
C GLU A 100 -3.45 -16.44 6.50
N PHE A 101 -3.21 -16.31 7.81
CA PHE A 101 -2.13 -15.47 8.31
C PHE A 101 -0.82 -15.88 7.64
N ILE A 102 0.04 -14.90 7.34
CA ILE A 102 1.29 -15.08 6.59
C ILE A 102 2.19 -16.22 7.13
N TYR A 103 2.06 -16.58 8.41
CA TYR A 103 2.78 -17.68 9.04
C TYR A 103 2.35 -19.08 8.60
N PHE A 104 1.14 -19.24 8.05
CA PHE A 104 0.64 -20.51 7.53
C PHE A 104 0.95 -20.70 6.04
N GLN A 105 1.60 -19.71 5.40
CA GLN A 105 1.98 -19.76 3.98
C GLN A 105 3.39 -20.34 3.74
N PHE A 106 4.04 -20.88 4.78
CA PHE A 106 5.39 -21.45 4.74
C PHE A 106 5.38 -22.90 5.21
#